data_AF-A0A2G6C6D1-F1
#
_entry.id   AF-A0A2G6C6D1-F1
#
_cell.length_a   1.000
_cell.length_b   1.000
_cell.length_c   1.000
_cell.angle_alpha   90.00
_cell.angle_beta   90.00
_cell.angle_gamma   90.00
#
_symmetry.space_group_name_H-M   'P 1'
#
loop_
_entity.id
_entity.type
_entity.pdbx_description
1 polymer ?
#
loop_
_entity_poly.entity_id
_entity_poly.type
_entity_poly.pdbx_seq_one_letter_code
_entity_poly.pdbx_strand_id
1 'polypeptide(L)'
;MFIPSESLYYDLLINNVGTGGSSRDLIEYAFRDKRVIIVSPTSFLAYLQTVLQGLRSLQIEEQARDIQVRVGLLGSHIKKFDELLGKMGKSLSTTVNHYNNSYKELSKIDKDVVKISGGKTKSEPQLIDKPQTED
;
A
#
# COMPACT_ATOMS: atom_id res chain seq x y z
N MET A 1 -25.04 10.14 -34.02
CA MET A 1 -24.71 10.42 -35.43
C MET A 1 -23.56 11.41 -35.45
N PHE A 2 -22.48 11.07 -36.15
CA PHE A 2 -21.30 11.94 -36.25
C PHE A 2 -21.42 12.85 -37.48
N ILE A 3 -21.16 14.14 -37.30
CA ILE A 3 -21.13 15.12 -38.38
C ILE A 3 -19.68 15.62 -38.52
N PRO A 4 -19.01 15.38 -39.66
CA PRO A 4 -17.58 15.62 -39.81
C PRO A 4 -17.18 17.11 -39.91
N SER A 5 -18.15 18.02 -40.00
CA SER A 5 -17.93 19.47 -40.04
C SER A 5 -18.52 20.14 -38.81
N GLU A 6 -17.68 20.87 -38.07
CA GLU A 6 -18.10 21.65 -36.91
C GLU A 6 -19.06 22.77 -37.31
N SER A 7 -18.80 23.45 -38.44
CA SER A 7 -19.67 24.51 -38.95
C SER A 7 -21.06 24.02 -39.29
N LEU A 8 -21.18 22.80 -39.85
CA LEU A 8 -22.47 22.18 -40.14
C LEU A 8 -23.20 21.75 -38.86
N TYR A 9 -22.47 21.32 -37.84
CA TYR A 9 -23.06 21.04 -36.53
C TYR A 9 -23.62 22.29 -35.85
N TYR A 10 -22.91 23.43 -35.89
CA TYR A 10 -23.43 24.71 -35.40
C TYR A 10 -24.65 25.19 -36.19
N ASP A 11 -24.66 24.98 -37.50
CA ASP A 11 -25.81 25.30 -38.34
C ASP A 11 -27.06 24.53 -37.88
N LEU A 12 -26.92 23.25 -37.58
CA LEU A 12 -28.00 22.40 -37.08
C LEU A 12 -28.44 22.72 -35.64
N LEU A 13 -27.57 23.34 -34.83
CA LEU A 13 -27.90 23.83 -33.49
C LEU A 13 -28.75 25.11 -33.53
N ILE A 14 -28.55 25.94 -34.55
CA ILE A 14 -29.14 27.29 -34.64
C ILE A 14 -30.39 27.29 -35.51
N ASN A 15 -30.42 26.47 -36.56
CA ASN A 15 -31.51 26.47 -37.53
C ASN A 15 -32.56 25.40 -37.26
N ASN A 16 -33.81 25.81 -37.34
CA ASN A 16 -34.96 24.91 -37.32
C ASN A 16 -35.26 24.42 -38.74
N VAL A 17 -35.57 23.14 -38.90
CA VAL A 17 -36.05 22.61 -40.18
C VAL A 17 -37.58 22.55 -40.23
N GLY A 18 -38.12 22.89 -41.41
CA GLY A 18 -39.56 22.94 -41.68
C GLY A 18 -40.04 24.36 -41.96
N THR A 19 -40.89 24.53 -42.99
CA THR A 19 -41.53 25.80 -43.35
C THR A 19 -42.86 25.96 -42.60
N GLY A 20 -43.04 27.07 -41.87
CA GLY A 20 -44.29 27.39 -41.15
C GLY A 20 -44.35 26.90 -39.69
N GLY A 21 -45.54 26.83 -39.08
CA GLY A 21 -45.79 26.55 -37.65
C GLY A 21 -45.44 25.14 -37.14
N SER A 22 -44.58 24.41 -37.85
CA SER A 22 -44.08 23.07 -37.48
C SER A 22 -42.55 22.99 -37.49
N SER A 23 -41.87 24.14 -37.45
CA SER A 23 -40.42 24.20 -37.22
C SER A 23 -40.07 23.45 -35.93
N ARG A 24 -39.29 22.39 -36.05
CA ARG A 24 -38.79 21.60 -34.91
C ARG A 24 -37.28 21.69 -34.87
N ASP A 25 -36.75 21.77 -33.65
CA ASP A 25 -35.33 21.59 -33.40
C ASP A 25 -34.94 20.15 -33.79
N LEU A 26 -34.04 20.04 -34.78
CA LEU A 26 -33.54 18.76 -35.27
C LEU A 26 -32.85 17.96 -34.18
N ILE A 27 -32.17 18.64 -33.27
CA ILE A 27 -31.41 18.01 -32.19
C ILE A 27 -32.38 17.43 -31.17
N GLU A 28 -33.43 18.18 -30.82
CA GLU A 28 -34.48 17.69 -29.94
C GLU A 28 -35.19 16.47 -30.55
N TYR A 29 -35.56 16.54 -31.83
CA TYR A 29 -36.16 15.40 -32.54
C TYR A 29 -35.24 14.17 -32.56
N ALA A 30 -33.98 14.37 -32.92
CA ALA A 30 -33.00 13.28 -32.97
C ALA A 30 -32.81 12.64 -31.59
N PHE A 31 -32.74 13.46 -30.54
CA PHE A 31 -32.54 12.99 -29.17
C PHE A 31 -33.79 12.28 -28.61
N ARG A 32 -34.96 12.93 -28.64
CA ARG A 32 -36.20 12.42 -28.01
C ARG A 32 -36.87 11.33 -28.83
N ASP A 33 -37.06 11.55 -30.13
CA ASP A 33 -37.88 10.67 -30.97
C ASP A 33 -37.05 9.56 -31.60
N LYS A 34 -35.73 9.78 -31.81
CA LYS A 34 -34.83 8.81 -32.48
C LYS A 34 -33.74 8.24 -31.58
N ARG A 35 -33.55 8.73 -30.36
CA ARG A 35 -32.47 8.31 -29.45
C ARG A 35 -31.07 8.42 -30.09
N VAL A 36 -30.90 9.40 -30.96
CA VAL A 36 -29.64 9.68 -31.64
C VAL A 36 -29.05 10.95 -31.04
N ILE A 37 -27.87 10.82 -30.44
CA ILE A 37 -27.07 11.98 -30.02
C ILE A 37 -26.26 12.44 -31.24
N ILE A 38 -26.48 13.67 -31.68
CA ILE A 38 -25.71 14.30 -32.75
C ILE A 38 -24.45 14.89 -32.14
N VAL A 39 -23.29 14.63 -32.74
CA VAL A 39 -21.99 15.11 -32.24
C VAL A 39 -21.14 15.64 -33.39
N SER A 40 -20.38 16.70 -33.09
CA SER A 40 -19.30 17.22 -33.93
C SER A 40 -17.96 16.56 -33.60
N PRO A 41 -16.86 16.82 -34.34
CA PRO A 41 -15.54 16.33 -34.00
C PRO A 41 -15.09 16.72 -32.60
N THR A 42 -15.38 17.95 -32.17
CA THR A 42 -15.01 18.43 -30.82
C THR A 42 -15.85 17.77 -29.73
N SER A 43 -17.18 17.72 -29.90
CA SER A 43 -18.09 17.12 -28.92
C SER A 43 -17.85 15.61 -28.78
N PHE A 44 -17.60 14.92 -29.90
CA PHE A 44 -17.32 13.49 -29.88
C PHE A 44 -15.99 13.18 -29.19
N LEU A 45 -14.95 13.98 -29.47
CA LEU A 45 -13.67 13.88 -28.78
C LEU A 45 -13.82 14.06 -27.27
N ALA A 46 -14.60 15.06 -26.83
CA ALA A 46 -14.85 15.30 -25.41
C ALA A 46 -15.49 14.08 -24.72
N TYR A 47 -16.51 13.47 -25.34
CA TYR A 47 -17.13 12.27 -24.79
C TYR A 47 -16.16 11.09 -24.72
N LEU A 48 -15.37 10.85 -25.77
CA LEU A 48 -14.36 9.79 -25.75
C LEU A 48 -13.31 10.04 -24.67
N GLN A 49 -12.90 11.29 -24.47
CA GLN A 49 -11.96 11.66 -23.41
C GLN A 49 -12.52 11.32 -22.03
N THR A 50 -13.79 11.64 -21.76
CA THR A 50 -14.46 11.28 -20.50
C THR A 50 -14.55 9.76 -20.31
N VAL A 51 -14.88 9.01 -21.36
CA VAL A 51 -14.93 7.55 -21.30
C VAL A 51 -13.54 6.97 -21.03
N LEU A 52 -12.51 7.44 -21.73
CA LEU A 52 -11.12 7.02 -21.50
C LEU A 52 -10.66 7.33 -20.08
N GLN A 53 -11.04 8.49 -19.53
CA GLN A 53 -10.75 8.84 -18.15
C GLN A 53 -11.45 7.87 -17.18
N GLY A 54 -12.72 7.56 -17.40
CA GLY A 54 -13.45 6.58 -16.59
C GLY A 54 -12.81 5.18 -16.62
N LEU A 55 -12.41 4.70 -17.81
CA LEU A 55 -11.73 3.41 -17.94
C LEU A 55 -10.38 3.39 -17.22
N ARG A 56 -9.59 4.48 -17.31
CA ARG A 56 -8.32 4.59 -16.57
C ARG A 56 -8.55 4.59 -15.06
N SER A 57 -9.59 5.27 -14.58
CA SER A 57 -9.95 5.27 -13.15
C SER A 57 -10.28 3.86 -12.65
N LEU A 58 -11.01 3.06 -13.43
CA LEU A 58 -11.32 1.66 -13.09
C LEU A 58 -10.05 0.80 -12.99
N GLN A 59 -9.10 0.98 -13.92
CA GLN A 59 -7.83 0.27 -13.89
C GLN A 59 -6.98 0.66 -12.66
N ILE A 60 -6.96 1.94 -12.29
CA ILE A 60 -6.27 2.42 -11.09
C ILE A 60 -6.89 1.84 -9.82
N GLU A 61 -8.23 1.76 -9.75
CA GLU A 61 -8.94 1.16 -8.63
C GLU A 61 -8.57 -0.32 -8.44
N GLU A 62 -8.52 -1.08 -9.52
CA GLU A 62 -8.12 -2.49 -9.49
C GLU A 62 -6.68 -2.65 -8.96
N GLN A 63 -5.75 -1.84 -9.47
CA GLN A 63 -4.36 -1.83 -9.00
C GLN A 63 -4.25 -1.42 -7.53
N ALA A 64 -5.01 -0.42 -7.10
CA ALA A 64 -5.04 0.02 -5.70
C ALA A 64 -5.53 -1.09 -4.78
N ARG A 65 -6.52 -1.88 -5.21
CA ARG A 65 -7.00 -3.06 -4.45
C ARG A 65 -5.90 -4.11 -4.29
N ASP A 66 -5.15 -4.41 -5.35
CA ASP A 66 -4.02 -5.35 -5.28
C ASP A 66 -2.91 -4.83 -4.34
N ILE A 67 -2.60 -3.53 -4.40
CA ILE A 67 -1.65 -2.89 -3.48
C ILE A 67 -2.09 -3.05 -2.03
N GLN A 68 -3.37 -2.81 -1.71
CA GLN A 68 -3.90 -2.97 -0.36
C GLN A 68 -3.72 -4.40 0.17
N VAL A 69 -4.03 -5.40 -0.66
CA VAL A 69 -3.85 -6.82 -0.30
C VAL A 69 -2.37 -7.13 -0.01
N ARG A 70 -1.47 -6.66 -0.89
CA ARG A 70 -0.02 -6.87 -0.72
C ARG A 70 0.53 -6.18 0.53
N VAL A 71 0.09 -4.95 0.83
CA VAL A 71 0.47 -4.23 2.05
C VAL A 71 -0.03 -4.97 3.28
N GLY A 72 -1.26 -5.51 3.25
CA GLY A 72 -1.79 -6.36 4.33
C GLY A 72 -0.94 -7.61 4.56
N LEU A 73 -0.55 -8.31 3.49
CA LEU A 73 0.35 -9.46 3.56
C LEU A 73 1.73 -9.07 4.14
N LEU A 74 2.29 -7.96 3.68
CA LEU A 74 3.56 -7.44 4.20
C LEU A 74 3.48 -7.14 5.69
N GLY A 75 2.41 -6.49 6.16
CA GLY A 75 2.18 -6.25 7.58
C GLY A 75 2.14 -7.54 8.40
N SER A 76 1.52 -8.60 7.86
CA SER A 76 1.50 -9.91 8.50
C SER A 76 2.89 -10.56 8.61
N HIS A 77 3.75 -10.37 7.59
CA HIS A 77 5.12 -10.88 7.60
C HIS A 77 5.99 -10.14 8.60
N ILE A 78 5.87 -8.80 8.67
CA ILE A 78 6.59 -7.98 9.65
C ILE A 78 6.22 -8.41 11.06
N LYS A 79 4.91 -8.58 11.36
CA LYS A 79 4.46 -9.01 12.68
C LYS A 79 5.02 -10.39 13.06
N LYS A 80 5.03 -11.35 12.14
CA LYS A 80 5.62 -12.68 12.39
C LYS A 80 7.12 -12.58 12.67
N PHE A 81 7.83 -11.72 11.95
CA PHE A 81 9.26 -11.53 12.14
C PHE A 81 9.56 -10.87 13.50
N ASP A 82 8.77 -9.87 13.89
CA ASP A 82 8.83 -9.24 15.21
C ASP A 82 8.62 -10.26 16.34
N GLU A 83 7.61 -11.13 16.22
CA GLU A 83 7.39 -12.22 17.18
C GLU A 83 8.58 -13.20 17.27
N LEU A 84 9.24 -13.49 16.14
CA LEU A 84 10.44 -14.34 16.11
C LEU A 84 11.63 -13.64 16.79
N LEU A 85 11.84 -12.35 16.51
CA LEU A 85 12.87 -11.55 17.16
C LEU A 85 12.64 -11.45 18.67
N GLY A 86 11.40 -11.24 19.11
CA GLY A 86 11.04 -11.23 20.53
C GLY A 86 11.32 -12.56 21.24
N LYS A 87 11.01 -13.69 20.59
CA LYS A 87 11.37 -15.03 21.11
C LYS A 87 12.88 -15.22 21.18
N MET A 88 13.61 -14.80 20.14
CA MET A 88 15.07 -14.87 20.11
C MET A 88 15.71 -14.02 21.22
N GLY A 89 15.21 -12.81 21.47
CA GLY A 89 15.66 -11.96 22.57
C GLY A 89 15.48 -12.64 23.94
N LYS A 90 14.35 -13.32 24.16
CA LYS A 90 14.12 -14.11 25.39
C LYS A 90 15.13 -15.25 25.53
N SER A 91 15.39 -16.00 24.47
CA SER A 91 16.38 -17.08 24.47
C SER A 91 17.80 -16.56 24.75
N LEU A 92 18.18 -15.45 24.12
CA LEU A 92 19.47 -14.80 24.37
C LEU A 92 19.61 -14.34 25.83
N SER A 93 18.56 -13.75 26.41
CA SER A 93 18.55 -13.37 27.83
C SER A 93 18.78 -14.58 28.75
N THR A 94 18.16 -15.72 28.45
CA THR A 94 18.40 -16.98 29.19
C THR A 94 19.84 -17.46 29.04
N THR A 95 20.40 -17.47 27.83
CA THR A 95 21.81 -17.85 27.60
C THR A 95 22.78 -16.92 28.34
N VAL A 96 22.53 -15.61 28.33
CA VAL A 96 23.31 -14.61 29.08
C VAL A 96 23.25 -14.89 30.58
N ASN A 97 22.07 -15.23 31.13
CA ASN A 97 21.95 -15.62 32.54
C ASN A 97 22.80 -16.86 32.87
N HIS A 98 22.74 -17.90 32.03
CA HIS A 98 23.54 -19.10 32.24
C HIS A 98 25.04 -18.82 32.19
N TYR A 99 25.48 -17.99 31.25
CA TYR A 99 26.87 -17.55 31.13
C TYR A 99 27.32 -16.81 32.40
N ASN A 100 26.59 -15.78 32.80
CA ASN A 100 26.91 -14.96 33.97
C ASN A 100 26.89 -15.77 35.28
N ASN A 101 25.93 -16.68 35.44
CA ASN A 101 25.86 -17.53 36.62
C ASN A 101 27.01 -18.54 36.66
N SER A 102 27.37 -19.15 35.53
CA SER A 102 28.51 -20.08 35.44
C SER A 102 29.82 -19.39 35.84
N TYR A 103 30.05 -18.15 35.39
CA TYR A 103 31.23 -17.38 35.78
C TYR A 103 31.24 -17.02 37.27
N LYS A 104 30.07 -16.73 37.87
CA LYS A 104 29.96 -16.50 39.32
C LYS A 104 30.29 -17.76 40.11
N GLU A 105 29.78 -18.92 39.71
CA GLU A 105 30.10 -20.20 40.36
C GLU A 105 31.59 -20.55 40.21
N LEU A 106 32.18 -20.32 39.03
CA LEU A 106 33.62 -20.51 38.82
C LEU A 106 34.45 -19.62 39.76
N SER A 107 34.06 -18.37 39.96
CA SER A 107 34.72 -17.46 40.90
C SER A 107 34.63 -17.95 42.35
N LYS A 108 33.55 -18.64 42.74
CA LYS A 108 33.47 -19.29 44.07
C LYS A 108 34.44 -20.44 44.20
N ILE A 109 34.53 -21.30 43.17
CA ILE A 109 35.49 -22.41 43.13
C ILE A 109 36.92 -21.88 43.26
N ASP A 110 37.28 -20.82 42.53
CA ASP A 110 38.61 -20.20 42.61
C ASP A 110 38.92 -19.73 44.05
N LYS A 111 37.94 -19.13 44.75
CA LYS A 111 38.08 -18.74 46.16
C LYS A 111 38.32 -19.93 47.08
N ASP A 112 37.63 -21.05 46.86
CA ASP A 112 37.80 -22.26 47.68
C ASP A 112 39.15 -22.94 47.41
N VAL A 113 39.61 -22.96 46.15
CA VAL A 113 40.95 -23.44 45.77
C VAL A 113 42.05 -22.57 46.41
N VAL A 114 41.86 -21.25 46.45
CA VAL A 114 42.77 -20.32 47.13
C VAL A 114 42.86 -20.59 48.63
N LYS A 115 41.72 -20.84 49.31
CA LYS A 115 41.73 -21.19 50.74
C LYS A 115 42.52 -22.46 51.04
N ILE A 116 42.51 -23.43 50.13
CA ILE A 116 43.20 -24.72 50.30
C ILE A 116 44.68 -24.62 49.91
N SER A 117 45.01 -23.95 48.81
CA SER A 117 46.37 -23.91 48.26
C SER A 117 47.23 -22.75 48.77
N GLY A 118 46.64 -21.77 49.45
CA GLY A 118 47.34 -20.56 49.92
C GLY A 118 47.79 -19.62 48.79
N GLY A 119 47.34 -19.85 47.55
CA GLY A 119 47.66 -19.04 46.36
C GLY A 119 46.88 -17.73 46.29
N LYS A 120 47.03 -16.99 45.18
CA LYS A 120 46.24 -15.77 44.89
C LYS A 120 45.12 -16.08 43.88
N THR A 121 43.95 -15.48 44.09
CA THR A 121 42.78 -15.55 43.20
C THR A 121 43.13 -15.03 41.80
N LYS A 122 42.77 -15.76 40.75
CA LYS A 122 43.05 -15.41 39.35
C LYS A 122 41.80 -15.13 38.52
N SER A 123 40.61 -15.45 39.01
CA SER A 123 39.36 -15.34 38.24
C SER A 123 38.66 -13.99 38.44
N GLU A 124 38.69 -13.13 37.43
CA GLU A 124 37.76 -12.01 37.29
C GLU A 124 36.54 -12.45 36.45
N PRO A 125 35.31 -12.39 36.98
CA PRO A 125 34.14 -12.78 36.23
C PRO A 125 33.86 -11.75 35.11
N GLN A 126 34.02 -12.18 33.86
CA GLN A 126 33.58 -11.41 32.70
C GLN A 126 32.07 -11.58 32.57
N LEU A 127 31.30 -10.56 32.96
CA LEU A 127 29.85 -10.55 32.82
C LEU A 127 29.46 -9.91 31.48
N ILE A 128 28.44 -10.46 30.84
CA ILE A 128 27.85 -9.91 29.62
C ILE A 128 26.47 -9.32 29.90
N ASP A 129 26.16 -8.21 29.23
CA ASP A 129 24.87 -7.56 29.34
C ASP A 129 23.79 -8.30 28.58
N LYS A 130 22.56 -8.20 29.10
CA LYS A 130 21.38 -8.77 28.46
C LYS A 130 20.98 -7.93 27.24
N PRO A 131 20.37 -8.55 26.21
CA PRO A 131 19.74 -7.78 25.14
C PRO A 131 18.71 -6.83 25.74
N GLN A 132 18.83 -5.55 25.41
CA GLN A 132 17.85 -4.52 25.81
C GLN A 132 16.70 -4.58 24.82
N THR A 133 15.55 -5.08 25.25
CA THR A 133 14.28 -4.85 24.57
C THR A 133 13.74 -3.53 25.10
N GLU A 134 13.73 -2.49 24.28
CA GLU A 134 12.89 -1.31 24.54
C GLU A 134 11.43 -1.80 24.50
N ASP A 135 10.72 -1.66 25.63
CA ASP A 135 9.27 -1.89 25.71
C ASP A 135 8.50 -0.76 25.00
#